data_AF-A0A968NBM9-F1
#
_entry.id   AF-A0A968NBM9-F1
#
_cell.length_a   1.000
_cell.length_b   1.000
_cell.length_c   1.000
_cell.angle_alpha   90.00
_cell.angle_beta   90.00
_cell.angle_gamma   90.00
#
_symmetry.space_group_name_H-M   'P 1'
#
loop_
_entity.id
_entity.type
_entity.pdbx_description
1 polymer ?
#
loop_
_entity_poly.entity_id
_entity_poly.type
_entity_poly.pdbx_seq_one_letter_code
_entity_poly.pdbx_strand_id
1 'polypeptide(L)'
;MSVEPVSPLISRNGASNSHSNGYHAELDLAGIKIPELIVKRDGRVVPFDISRIENALTRCFGGLGRTPRTPIDELAHRVVNIIAAQTNGEHPTVEGVQDVVEMVLQAAGEFEAAKSYILYRAEHARKREVRPVPDEVRRAFEESDQYFPTPLQKFQFFDKYSRFNYDLGRRETWLETVNRAVDFLYELAGSRLPAATYERLRQSILNLHAMPSMRLLAMAGPAARRNNITIYNCLSGDEKFLTRDQGVIALRDAVGSVVVLNQEREWTDAEVRCFGPQETVEIELGRFKTRKRLRVTMNHNWVLADGTRVTTQELQPGDELPYMLAPRTVDTDSIDYRLGLMHGIIYGDGTRIFTQERSLGYVIRLCGDSRELLSYFAGYNVSYPPTYGGDPVVYMFDAFAKTHALKELPTETETPDYLVGFIRGWFAADGYVSKIGQMFFATDDQGEAWLRRVGPTVGFDFGYHVMLPETTNFGVRQKQTRNLEIRRQSISADDLLLTKHLRNYRQAATDRNWKFLGIIAGTERTEEVYCATVPETHTFTLADGVLTGNCSYQPVESIDSFVEALIISMSGCGVGFSVEGKYVENFPRIKR
;
A
#
# COMPACT_ATOMS: atom_id res chain seq x y z
N MET A 1 -5.93 40.90 54.01
CA MET A 1 -6.82 39.79 54.41
C MET A 1 -6.26 38.54 53.73
N SER A 2 -5.66 37.55 54.40
CA SER A 2 -6.18 36.67 55.48
C SER A 2 -7.44 35.91 55.04
N VAL A 3 -7.58 34.59 55.20
CA VAL A 3 -6.71 33.53 55.77
C VAL A 3 -7.17 32.16 55.16
N GLU A 4 -6.42 31.07 55.37
CA GLU A 4 -6.78 29.68 54.95
C GLU A 4 -8.11 29.16 55.54
N PRO A 5 -8.56 27.93 55.19
CA PRO A 5 -8.20 26.80 56.07
C PRO A 5 -7.98 25.40 55.43
N VAL A 6 -6.89 24.75 55.87
CA VAL A 6 -6.81 23.43 56.57
C VAL A 6 -7.53 22.17 56.01
N SER A 7 -6.75 21.07 55.91
CA SER A 7 -7.09 19.66 55.59
C SER A 7 -8.02 18.95 56.60
N PRO A 8 -8.49 17.70 56.34
CA PRO A 8 -7.73 16.47 56.70
C PRO A 8 -7.97 15.30 55.69
N LEU A 9 -7.79 13.97 55.91
CA LEU A 9 -7.45 13.10 57.07
C LEU A 9 -6.59 11.87 56.64
N ILE A 10 -5.54 11.58 57.42
CA ILE A 10 -4.86 10.31 57.77
C ILE A 10 -5.29 8.97 57.10
N SER A 11 -4.29 8.19 56.67
CA SER A 11 -4.23 6.72 56.89
C SER A 11 -2.80 6.31 57.32
N ARG A 12 -2.66 5.25 58.13
CA ARG A 12 -1.42 4.87 58.85
C ARG A 12 -0.93 3.44 58.52
N ASN A 13 0.32 3.19 58.95
CA ASN A 13 0.99 1.89 59.20
C ASN A 13 1.78 1.32 57.99
N GLY A 14 2.96 0.72 58.18
CA GLY A 14 3.70 0.41 59.42
C GLY A 14 5.22 0.43 59.24
N ALA A 15 5.95 0.44 60.36
CA ALA A 15 7.38 0.72 60.41
C ALA A 15 8.28 -0.53 60.36
N SER A 16 9.54 -0.34 59.95
CA SER A 16 10.66 -1.01 60.63
C SER A 16 11.91 -0.10 60.65
N ASN A 17 12.31 0.25 61.87
CA ASN A 17 13.63 0.72 62.30
C ASN A 17 14.74 -0.25 61.82
N SER A 18 16.04 0.06 61.82
CA SER A 18 16.83 1.31 61.93
C SER A 18 18.30 0.89 61.91
N HIS A 19 19.23 1.69 61.38
CA HIS A 19 20.46 2.06 62.09
C HIS A 19 21.25 3.10 61.29
N SER A 20 21.11 4.34 61.73
CA SER A 20 22.00 5.43 61.36
C SER A 20 23.36 5.24 62.03
N ASN A 21 24.42 5.47 61.28
CA ASN A 21 25.71 5.90 61.84
C ASN A 21 26.08 7.18 61.08
N GLY A 22 25.79 8.33 61.69
CA GLY A 22 26.04 9.64 61.08
C GLY A 22 27.30 10.27 61.67
N TYR A 23 28.15 10.82 60.81
CA TYR A 23 29.13 11.84 61.19
C TYR A 23 29.42 12.78 60.01
N HIS A 24 28.92 14.01 60.11
CA HIS A 24 29.34 15.22 59.37
C HIS A 24 29.18 15.25 57.83
N ALA A 25 28.84 16.38 57.20
CA ALA A 25 28.30 17.66 57.68
C ALA A 25 27.56 18.35 56.51
N GLU A 26 26.79 19.40 56.83
CA GLU A 26 26.01 20.18 55.86
C GLU A 26 26.91 20.84 54.79
N LEU A 27 26.72 20.40 53.54
CA LEU A 27 26.97 21.21 52.35
C LEU A 27 25.64 21.33 51.62
N ASP A 28 25.04 22.51 51.66
CA ASP A 28 23.75 22.82 51.06
C ASP A 28 23.85 22.86 49.52
N LEU A 29 23.86 21.68 48.91
CA LEU A 29 23.95 21.46 47.46
C LEU A 29 22.55 21.45 46.83
N ALA A 30 21.84 22.57 46.98
CA ALA A 30 20.54 22.79 46.36
C ALA A 30 20.63 22.74 44.81
N GLY A 31 20.38 21.56 44.23
CA GLY A 31 20.23 21.38 42.78
C GLY A 31 20.77 20.06 42.19
N ILE A 32 21.60 19.30 42.90
CA ILE A 32 22.23 18.10 42.33
C ILE A 32 21.29 16.88 42.45
N LYS A 33 20.65 16.49 41.33
CA LYS A 33 19.81 15.28 41.28
C LYS A 33 20.67 14.03 41.04
N ILE A 34 20.72 13.12 42.01
CA ILE A 34 21.41 11.82 41.87
C ILE A 34 20.77 11.00 40.72
N PRO A 35 21.55 10.34 39.85
CA PRO A 35 21.00 9.48 38.80
C PRO A 35 20.21 8.30 39.36
N GLU A 36 18.98 8.11 38.88
CA GLU A 36 18.13 6.96 39.24
C GLU A 36 18.47 5.71 38.41
N LEU A 37 19.02 5.89 37.20
CA LEU A 37 19.27 4.85 36.20
C LEU A 37 20.69 4.96 35.62
N ILE A 38 21.21 3.85 35.11
CA ILE A 38 22.54 3.72 34.46
C ILE A 38 22.45 2.91 33.16
N VAL A 39 23.15 3.36 32.12
CA VAL A 39 23.27 2.65 30.83
C VAL A 39 24.42 1.64 30.90
N LYS A 40 24.10 0.36 30.75
CA LYS A 40 25.07 -0.74 30.66
C LYS A 40 25.78 -0.75 29.30
N ARG A 41 26.93 -1.43 29.23
CA ARG A 41 27.75 -1.62 28.02
C ARG A 41 27.01 -2.31 26.86
N ASP A 42 25.89 -2.98 27.13
CA ASP A 42 25.02 -3.63 26.16
C ASP A 42 23.77 -2.79 25.79
N GLY A 43 23.76 -1.50 26.18
CA GLY A 43 22.66 -0.57 25.93
C GLY A 43 21.49 -0.66 26.92
N ARG A 44 21.46 -1.65 27.82
CA ARG A 44 20.36 -1.78 28.78
C ARG A 44 20.39 -0.68 29.85
N VAL A 45 19.24 -0.07 30.10
CA VAL A 45 19.03 0.88 31.20
C VAL A 45 18.55 0.11 32.44
N VAL A 46 19.19 0.30 33.59
CA VAL A 46 18.83 -0.36 34.86
C VAL A 46 19.01 0.61 36.04
N PRO A 47 18.49 0.31 37.26
CA PRO A 47 18.70 1.14 38.44
C PRO A 47 20.19 1.43 38.74
N PHE A 48 20.47 2.68 39.10
CA PHE A 48 21.76 3.11 39.63
C PHE A 48 21.93 2.62 41.07
N ASP A 49 23.13 2.16 41.43
CA ASP A 49 23.42 1.49 42.71
C ASP A 49 24.84 1.89 43.15
N ILE A 50 24.92 2.82 44.12
CA ILE A 50 26.19 3.36 44.62
C ILE A 50 27.07 2.28 45.27
N SER A 51 26.46 1.23 45.83
CA SER A 51 27.21 0.13 46.47
C SER A 51 28.13 -0.59 45.47
N ARG A 52 27.85 -0.52 44.16
CA ARG A 52 28.74 -1.04 43.11
C ARG A 52 30.07 -0.30 43.03
N ILE A 53 30.06 1.01 43.31
CA ILE A 53 31.25 1.86 43.33
C ILE A 53 32.06 1.57 44.58
N GLU A 54 31.40 1.55 45.75
CA GLU A 54 32.01 1.19 47.03
C GLU A 54 32.67 -0.20 46.98
N ASN A 55 31.96 -1.21 46.46
CA ASN A 55 32.50 -2.55 46.28
C ASN A 55 33.72 -2.60 45.32
N ALA A 56 33.73 -1.77 44.28
CA ALA A 56 34.86 -1.70 43.35
C ALA A 56 36.09 -1.03 44.01
N LEU A 57 35.88 0.06 44.75
CA LEU A 57 36.92 0.74 45.53
C LEU A 57 37.48 -0.18 46.62
N THR A 58 36.63 -0.84 47.42
CA THR A 58 37.03 -1.81 48.46
C THR A 58 37.91 -2.92 47.89
N ARG A 59 37.56 -3.46 46.72
CA ARG A 59 38.39 -4.47 46.03
C ARG A 59 39.70 -3.89 45.50
N CYS A 60 39.70 -2.66 45.00
CA CYS A 60 40.91 -1.98 44.52
C CYS A 60 41.92 -1.74 45.65
N PHE A 61 41.46 -1.24 46.81
CA PHE A 61 42.31 -1.01 47.98
C PHE A 61 42.73 -2.32 48.66
N GLY A 62 41.81 -3.29 48.78
CA GLY A 62 42.12 -4.63 49.28
C GLY A 62 43.16 -5.38 48.43
N GLY A 63 43.09 -5.25 47.10
CA GLY A 63 44.09 -5.81 46.18
C GLY A 63 45.49 -5.15 46.28
N LEU A 64 45.58 -3.96 46.87
CA LEU A 64 46.84 -3.28 47.19
C LEU A 64 47.28 -3.50 48.66
N GLY A 65 46.52 -4.25 49.46
CA GLY A 65 46.83 -4.50 50.87
C GLY A 65 46.83 -3.24 51.76
N ARG A 66 46.19 -2.15 51.33
CA ARG A 66 46.24 -0.84 52.01
C ARG A 66 44.84 -0.24 52.17
N THR A 67 44.63 0.54 53.23
CA THR A 67 43.44 1.37 53.38
C THR A 67 43.60 2.70 52.64
N PRO A 68 42.51 3.32 52.15
CA PRO A 68 42.55 4.67 51.60
C PRO A 68 42.71 5.72 52.70
N ARG A 69 43.24 6.89 52.35
CA ARG A 69 43.29 8.09 53.21
C ARG A 69 41.92 8.73 53.43
N THR A 70 41.07 8.65 52.41
CA THR A 70 39.68 9.12 52.43
C THR A 70 38.76 7.89 52.51
N PRO A 71 37.74 7.88 53.39
CA PRO A 71 36.77 6.78 53.49
C PRO A 71 36.14 6.40 52.13
N ILE A 72 35.82 5.11 51.95
CA ILE A 72 35.37 4.56 50.66
C ILE A 72 33.99 5.10 50.27
N ASP A 73 33.11 5.23 51.23
CA ASP A 73 31.81 5.89 51.16
C ASP A 73 31.97 7.35 50.72
N GLU A 74 32.89 8.11 51.32
CA GLU A 74 33.16 9.50 50.92
C GLU A 74 33.71 9.59 49.48
N LEU A 75 34.61 8.68 49.09
CA LEU A 75 35.09 8.58 47.70
C LEU A 75 33.95 8.24 46.72
N ALA A 76 33.06 7.31 47.08
CA ALA A 76 31.91 6.94 46.25
C ALA A 76 30.90 8.09 46.13
N HIS A 77 30.65 8.83 47.21
CA HIS A 77 29.80 10.03 47.20
C HIS A 77 30.38 11.14 46.31
N ARG A 78 31.70 11.39 46.38
CA ARG A 78 32.38 12.33 45.47
C ARG A 78 32.21 11.94 44.00
N VAL A 79 32.30 10.64 43.68
CA VAL A 79 32.04 10.13 42.32
C VAL A 79 30.59 10.40 41.89
N VAL A 80 29.60 10.08 42.74
CA VAL A 80 28.18 10.32 42.44
C VAL A 80 27.88 11.80 42.22
N ASN A 81 28.45 12.70 43.03
CA ASN A 81 28.25 14.14 42.89
C ASN A 81 28.79 14.68 41.56
N ILE A 82 29.97 14.22 41.13
CA ILE A 82 30.54 14.60 39.83
C ILE A 82 29.70 14.06 38.67
N ILE A 83 29.25 12.79 38.75
CA ILE A 83 28.37 12.21 37.72
C ILE A 83 27.06 13.00 37.62
N ALA A 84 26.41 13.29 38.74
CA ALA A 84 25.16 14.03 38.80
C ALA A 84 25.28 15.45 38.23
N ALA A 85 26.44 16.10 38.42
CA ALA A 85 26.75 17.38 37.79
C ALA A 85 27.07 17.28 36.29
N GLN A 86 27.68 16.17 35.84
CA GLN A 86 28.05 15.96 34.44
C GLN A 86 26.89 15.54 33.53
N THR A 87 25.93 14.74 34.02
CA THR A 87 24.88 14.20 33.14
C THR A 87 23.67 15.12 32.95
N ASN A 88 23.52 16.18 33.75
CA ASN A 88 22.51 17.23 33.58
C ASN A 88 21.07 16.74 33.29
N GLY A 89 20.67 15.61 33.90
CA GLY A 89 19.37 14.96 33.70
C GLY A 89 19.40 13.66 32.88
N GLU A 90 20.47 13.40 32.13
CA GLU A 90 20.68 12.13 31.41
C GLU A 90 21.21 11.01 32.31
N HIS A 91 21.18 9.77 31.80
CA HIS A 91 21.65 8.58 32.52
C HIS A 91 23.14 8.33 32.24
N PRO A 92 24.00 8.20 33.28
CA PRO A 92 25.41 7.89 33.09
C PRO A 92 25.62 6.53 32.40
N THR A 93 26.69 6.43 31.62
CA THR A 93 27.17 5.15 31.08
C THR A 93 28.14 4.48 32.06
N VAL A 94 28.28 3.15 31.98
CA VAL A 94 29.26 2.42 32.81
C VAL A 94 30.69 2.92 32.61
N GLU A 95 31.10 3.36 31.41
CA GLU A 95 32.45 3.94 31.21
C GLU A 95 32.58 5.31 31.87
N GLY A 96 31.58 6.20 31.71
CA GLY A 96 31.59 7.52 32.35
C GLY A 96 31.69 7.44 33.88
N VAL A 97 31.00 6.48 34.51
CA VAL A 97 31.17 6.20 35.95
C VAL A 97 32.61 5.79 36.28
N GLN A 98 33.25 4.98 35.43
CA GLN A 98 34.62 4.51 35.66
C GLN A 98 35.67 5.61 35.46
N ASP A 99 35.50 6.49 34.46
CA ASP A 99 36.39 7.64 34.26
C ASP A 99 36.32 8.63 35.44
N VAL A 100 35.12 8.84 36.01
CA VAL A 100 34.96 9.66 37.23
C VAL A 100 35.59 8.99 38.45
N VAL A 101 35.52 7.66 38.60
CA VAL A 101 36.24 6.94 39.69
C VAL A 101 37.75 7.17 39.60
N GLU A 102 38.32 7.10 38.39
CA GLU A 102 39.75 7.35 38.18
C GLU A 102 40.13 8.80 38.51
N MET A 103 39.31 9.77 38.07
CA MET A 103 39.49 11.19 38.39
C MET A 103 39.43 11.45 39.90
N VAL A 104 38.47 10.86 40.62
CA VAL A 104 38.33 11.05 42.08
C VAL A 104 39.50 10.42 42.85
N LEU A 105 39.99 9.24 42.43
CA LEU A 105 41.18 8.64 43.04
C LEU A 105 42.43 9.50 42.81
N GLN A 106 42.61 10.09 41.63
CA GLN A 106 43.72 11.02 41.37
C GLN A 106 43.58 12.30 42.21
N ALA A 107 42.38 12.89 42.27
CA ALA A 107 42.11 14.12 43.04
C ALA A 107 42.25 13.93 44.56
N ALA A 108 42.00 12.73 45.08
CA ALA A 108 42.25 12.36 46.47
C ALA A 108 43.76 12.08 46.78
N GLY A 109 44.64 12.17 45.78
CA GLY A 109 46.06 11.84 45.90
C GLY A 109 46.33 10.34 46.00
N GLU A 110 45.35 9.50 45.65
CA GLU A 110 45.40 8.03 45.71
C GLU A 110 45.98 7.42 44.41
N PHE A 111 47.09 7.98 43.93
CA PHE A 111 47.67 7.69 42.62
C PHE A 111 47.92 6.19 42.36
N GLU A 112 48.34 5.43 43.36
CA GLU A 112 48.54 3.98 43.20
C GLU A 112 47.22 3.21 43.08
N ALA A 113 46.15 3.66 43.75
CA ALA A 113 44.82 3.08 43.57
C ALA A 113 44.24 3.46 42.20
N ALA A 114 44.41 4.71 41.76
CA ALA A 114 44.04 5.13 40.41
C ALA A 114 44.74 4.26 39.35
N LYS A 115 46.07 4.08 39.46
CA LYS A 115 46.85 3.21 38.56
C LYS A 115 46.40 1.75 38.59
N SER A 116 46.15 1.21 39.79
CA SER A 116 45.64 -0.16 39.97
C SER A 116 44.25 -0.33 39.34
N TYR A 117 43.36 0.66 39.50
CA TYR A 117 42.02 0.69 38.92
C TYR A 117 42.06 0.76 37.39
N ILE A 118 42.89 1.65 36.82
CA ILE A 118 43.13 1.75 35.36
C ILE A 118 43.62 0.42 34.80
N LEU A 119 44.63 -0.20 35.43
CA LEU A 119 45.18 -1.48 35.00
C LEU A 119 44.16 -2.62 35.14
N TYR A 120 43.35 -2.62 36.20
CA TYR A 120 42.23 -3.54 36.37
C TYR A 120 41.15 -3.35 35.29
N ARG A 121 40.81 -2.10 34.95
CA ARG A 121 39.85 -1.77 33.88
C ARG A 121 40.36 -2.23 32.52
N ALA A 122 41.62 -1.94 32.19
CA ALA A 122 42.28 -2.37 30.97
C ALA A 122 42.40 -3.90 30.89
N GLU A 123 42.83 -4.58 31.96
CA GLU A 123 42.93 -6.03 31.99
C GLU A 123 41.54 -6.70 31.97
N HIS A 124 40.50 -6.09 32.54
CA HIS A 124 39.13 -6.59 32.39
C HIS A 124 38.48 -6.24 31.05
N ALA A 125 38.93 -5.20 30.35
CA ALA A 125 38.58 -4.96 28.94
C ALA A 125 39.22 -6.04 28.06
N ARG A 126 40.53 -6.27 28.24
CA ARG A 126 41.27 -7.34 27.56
C ARG A 126 40.72 -8.74 27.89
N LYS A 127 40.30 -9.02 29.13
CA LYS A 127 39.59 -10.28 29.50
C LYS A 127 38.17 -10.36 28.95
N ARG A 128 37.55 -9.26 28.53
CA ARG A 128 36.28 -9.27 27.77
C ARG A 128 36.54 -9.59 26.29
N GLU A 129 37.63 -9.11 25.71
CA GLU A 129 38.12 -9.54 24.38
C GLU A 129 38.57 -11.02 24.39
N VAL A 130 39.21 -11.46 25.47
CA VAL A 130 39.77 -12.82 25.67
C VAL A 130 38.79 -13.71 26.46
N ARG A 131 37.49 -13.43 26.41
CA ARG A 131 36.48 -14.41 26.84
C ARG A 131 36.47 -15.52 25.78
N PRO A 132 36.83 -16.78 26.08
CA PRO A 132 36.91 -17.80 25.06
C PRO A 132 35.53 -17.98 24.43
N VAL A 133 35.41 -17.65 23.15
CA VAL A 133 34.25 -17.96 22.33
C VAL A 133 34.05 -19.47 22.43
N PRO A 134 32.87 -19.95 22.89
CA PRO A 134 32.60 -21.38 23.01
C PRO A 134 32.92 -22.10 21.70
N ASP A 135 33.52 -23.28 21.75
CA ASP A 135 34.07 -23.92 20.55
C ASP A 135 32.99 -24.29 19.52
N GLU A 136 31.72 -24.37 19.93
CA GLU A 136 30.56 -24.47 19.03
C GLU A 136 30.30 -23.16 18.27
N VAL A 137 30.39 -22.01 18.93
CA VAL A 137 30.21 -20.68 18.33
C VAL A 137 31.39 -20.35 17.44
N ARG A 138 32.61 -20.71 17.85
CA ARG A 138 33.82 -20.57 17.04
C ARG A 138 33.68 -21.35 15.73
N ARG A 139 33.34 -22.64 15.82
CA ARG A 139 33.13 -23.51 14.65
C ARG A 139 32.02 -23.01 13.72
N ALA A 140 30.87 -22.58 14.25
CA ALA A 140 29.78 -22.05 13.42
C ALA A 140 30.18 -20.79 12.63
N PHE A 141 31.02 -19.94 13.22
CA PHE A 141 31.53 -18.73 12.56
C PHE A 141 32.65 -19.05 11.58
N GLU A 142 33.56 -19.97 11.90
CA GLU A 142 34.60 -20.49 11.00
C GLU A 142 33.97 -21.16 9.76
N GLU A 143 32.94 -21.99 9.93
CA GLU A 143 32.20 -22.64 8.85
C GLU A 143 31.50 -21.64 7.93
N SER A 144 31.05 -20.50 8.45
CA SER A 144 30.48 -19.42 7.61
C SER A 144 31.51 -18.46 7.04
N ASP A 145 32.76 -18.46 7.52
CA ASP A 145 33.78 -17.51 7.08
C ASP A 145 34.25 -17.78 5.65
N GLN A 146 34.23 -19.05 5.23
CA GLN A 146 34.63 -19.48 3.89
C GLN A 146 33.83 -18.81 2.74
N TYR A 147 32.62 -18.31 3.04
CA TYR A 147 31.75 -17.65 2.05
C TYR A 147 32.04 -16.15 1.89
N PHE A 148 32.89 -15.55 2.72
CA PHE A 148 33.22 -14.12 2.68
C PHE A 148 34.65 -13.89 2.16
N PRO A 149 34.85 -13.67 0.85
CA PRO A 149 36.19 -13.43 0.30
C PRO A 149 36.80 -12.10 0.75
N THR A 150 36.02 -11.20 1.37
CA THR A 150 36.53 -9.96 1.97
C THR A 150 35.99 -9.71 3.39
N PRO A 151 36.78 -9.11 4.29
CA PRO A 151 36.31 -8.68 5.61
C PRO A 151 35.15 -7.67 5.55
N LEU A 152 35.05 -6.88 4.47
CA LEU A 152 33.97 -5.90 4.29
C LEU A 152 32.62 -6.56 4.07
N GLN A 153 32.54 -7.62 3.26
CA GLN A 153 31.30 -8.40 3.06
C GLN A 153 30.85 -9.06 4.37
N LYS A 154 31.80 -9.64 5.12
CA LYS A 154 31.56 -10.20 6.45
C LYS A 154 30.97 -9.15 7.40
N PHE A 155 31.55 -7.94 7.43
CA PHE A 155 31.04 -6.83 8.24
C PHE A 155 29.63 -6.40 7.82
N GLN A 156 29.40 -6.16 6.52
CA GLN A 156 28.07 -5.77 5.99
C GLN A 156 27.00 -6.81 6.32
N PHE A 157 27.33 -8.10 6.23
CA PHE A 157 26.42 -9.17 6.62
C PHE A 157 26.02 -9.07 8.10
N PHE A 158 26.98 -8.97 9.01
CA PHE A 158 26.70 -8.92 10.45
C PHE A 158 25.99 -7.63 10.89
N ASP A 159 26.20 -6.52 10.18
CA ASP A 159 25.53 -5.25 10.44
C ASP A 159 24.09 -5.22 9.93
N LYS A 160 23.86 -5.63 8.66
CA LYS A 160 22.59 -5.40 7.94
C LYS A 160 21.61 -6.58 7.90
N TYR A 161 22.10 -7.82 7.84
CA TYR A 161 21.25 -8.98 7.53
C TYR A 161 21.16 -9.98 8.67
N SER A 162 22.26 -10.16 9.41
CA SER A 162 22.35 -11.07 10.56
C SER A 162 21.48 -10.60 11.74
N ARG A 163 20.48 -11.40 12.10
CA ARG A 163 19.64 -11.24 13.28
C ARG A 163 20.29 -11.77 14.55
N PHE A 164 19.90 -11.20 15.68
CA PHE A 164 20.26 -11.75 16.99
C PHE A 164 19.37 -12.96 17.33
N ASN A 165 19.99 -14.12 17.54
CA ASN A 165 19.36 -15.30 18.09
C ASN A 165 19.50 -15.25 19.63
N TYR A 166 18.38 -15.08 20.32
CA TYR A 166 18.34 -14.96 21.77
C TYR A 166 18.63 -16.26 22.51
N ASP A 167 18.28 -17.42 21.92
CA ASP A 167 18.52 -18.74 22.50
C ASP A 167 20.02 -19.10 22.48
N LEU A 168 20.71 -18.74 21.39
CA LEU A 168 22.16 -18.92 21.23
C LEU A 168 22.98 -17.74 21.78
N GLY A 169 22.33 -16.67 22.25
CA GLY A 169 22.97 -15.48 22.79
C GLY A 169 23.89 -14.74 21.81
N ARG A 170 23.69 -14.91 20.49
CA ARG A 170 24.60 -14.39 19.45
C ARG A 170 23.87 -14.01 18.17
N ARG A 171 24.54 -13.26 17.31
CA ARG A 171 24.11 -13.05 15.92
C ARG A 171 24.17 -14.36 15.11
N GLU A 172 23.22 -14.52 14.19
CA GLU A 172 23.16 -15.66 13.26
C GLU A 172 24.31 -15.60 12.25
N THR A 173 24.80 -16.75 11.81
CA THR A 173 25.84 -16.87 10.78
C THR A 173 25.25 -16.75 9.38
N TRP A 174 26.11 -16.69 8.35
CA TRP A 174 25.64 -16.65 6.96
C TRP A 174 24.83 -17.89 6.62
N LEU A 175 25.33 -19.08 7.01
CA LEU A 175 24.65 -20.34 6.77
C LEU A 175 23.28 -20.39 7.46
N GLU A 176 23.18 -19.90 8.70
CA GLU A 176 21.92 -19.79 9.44
C GLU A 176 20.93 -18.82 8.78
N THR A 177 21.42 -17.69 8.27
CA THR A 177 20.62 -16.68 7.54
C THR A 177 20.05 -17.24 6.25
N VAL A 178 20.87 -17.94 5.46
CA VAL A 178 20.47 -18.52 4.18
C VAL A 178 19.48 -19.66 4.40
N ASN A 179 19.72 -20.52 5.40
CA ASN A 179 18.75 -21.55 5.79
C ASN A 179 17.42 -20.88 6.20
N ARG A 180 17.42 -19.90 7.11
CA ARG A 180 16.20 -19.15 7.50
C ARG A 180 15.44 -18.54 6.31
N ALA A 181 16.14 -18.07 5.29
CA ALA A 181 15.52 -17.54 4.07
C ALA A 181 14.94 -18.64 3.16
N VAL A 182 15.68 -19.73 2.95
CA VAL A 182 15.24 -20.86 2.09
C VAL A 182 14.15 -21.68 2.75
N ASP A 183 14.22 -21.93 4.06
CA ASP A 183 13.20 -22.63 4.84
C ASP A 183 11.87 -21.85 4.83
N PHE A 184 11.94 -20.52 4.92
CA PHE A 184 10.76 -19.66 4.79
C PHE A 184 10.17 -19.69 3.36
N LEU A 185 10.99 -19.75 2.32
CA LEU A 185 10.51 -19.96 0.95
C LEU A 185 9.90 -21.36 0.76
N TYR A 186 10.52 -22.39 1.34
CA TYR A 186 10.02 -23.77 1.32
C TYR A 186 8.68 -23.90 2.03
N GLU A 187 8.48 -23.21 3.15
CA GLU A 187 7.21 -23.16 3.86
C GLU A 187 6.09 -22.52 3.01
N LEU A 188 6.38 -21.42 2.30
CA LEU A 188 5.41 -20.72 1.46
C LEU A 188 5.06 -21.49 0.17
N ALA A 189 6.06 -22.12 -0.47
CA ALA A 189 5.88 -22.79 -1.75
C ALA A 189 5.63 -24.32 -1.62
N GLY A 190 6.02 -24.94 -0.52
CA GLY A 190 5.86 -26.37 -0.26
C GLY A 190 6.53 -27.26 -1.32
N SER A 191 5.91 -28.39 -1.61
CA SER A 191 6.36 -29.35 -2.63
C SER A 191 6.12 -28.90 -4.09
N ARG A 192 5.69 -27.64 -4.33
CA ARG A 192 5.51 -27.11 -5.71
C ARG A 192 6.82 -27.04 -6.49
N LEU A 193 7.97 -26.99 -5.81
CA LEU A 193 9.30 -27.13 -6.40
C LEU A 193 9.97 -28.42 -5.92
N PRO A 194 10.72 -29.14 -6.77
CA PRO A 194 11.51 -30.29 -6.34
C PRO A 194 12.53 -29.92 -5.24
N ALA A 195 12.80 -30.83 -4.30
CA ALA A 195 13.80 -30.63 -3.23
C ALA A 195 15.18 -30.21 -3.77
N ALA A 196 15.60 -30.79 -4.91
CA ALA A 196 16.84 -30.41 -5.60
C ALA A 196 16.87 -28.93 -6.06
N THR A 197 15.71 -28.31 -6.29
CA THR A 197 15.60 -26.87 -6.62
C THR A 197 15.86 -26.00 -5.40
N TYR A 198 15.33 -26.38 -4.23
CA TYR A 198 15.60 -25.69 -2.97
C TYR A 198 17.06 -25.82 -2.56
N GLU A 199 17.67 -27.00 -2.70
CA GLU A 199 19.11 -27.16 -2.44
C GLU A 199 19.94 -26.34 -3.44
N ARG A 200 19.59 -26.33 -4.74
CA ARG A 200 20.25 -25.47 -5.73
C ARG A 200 20.14 -23.98 -5.40
N LEU A 201 18.96 -23.52 -4.94
CA LEU A 201 18.77 -22.16 -4.45
C LEU A 201 19.67 -21.90 -3.24
N ARG A 202 19.63 -22.75 -2.21
CA ARG A 202 20.44 -22.64 -0.99
C ARG A 202 21.94 -22.53 -1.32
N GLN A 203 22.45 -23.41 -2.18
CA GLN A 203 23.84 -23.38 -2.64
C GLN A 203 24.17 -22.13 -3.46
N SER A 204 23.26 -21.66 -4.31
CA SER A 204 23.48 -20.44 -5.10
C SER A 204 23.56 -19.20 -4.22
N ILE A 205 22.80 -19.16 -3.13
CA ILE A 205 22.81 -18.07 -2.16
C ILE A 205 24.04 -18.16 -1.26
N LEU A 206 24.33 -19.35 -0.69
CA LEU A 206 25.52 -19.56 0.16
C LEU A 206 26.82 -19.11 -0.52
N ASN A 207 27.03 -19.54 -1.76
CA ASN A 207 28.23 -19.22 -2.54
C ASN A 207 28.19 -17.84 -3.22
N LEU A 208 27.19 -16.99 -2.90
CA LEU A 208 27.01 -15.65 -3.46
C LEU A 208 26.86 -15.59 -4.99
N HIS A 209 26.49 -16.72 -5.64
CA HIS A 209 26.20 -16.78 -7.07
C HIS A 209 24.86 -16.11 -7.43
N ALA A 210 23.92 -16.07 -6.47
CA ALA A 210 22.65 -15.35 -6.59
C ALA A 210 22.22 -14.81 -5.22
N MET A 211 21.89 -13.52 -5.12
CA MET A 211 21.30 -12.95 -3.90
C MET A 211 19.77 -12.86 -4.06
N PRO A 212 18.97 -13.33 -3.09
CA PRO A 212 17.54 -13.00 -3.04
C PRO A 212 17.37 -11.54 -2.59
N SER A 213 16.14 -11.04 -2.50
CA SER A 213 15.95 -9.66 -2.01
C SER A 213 16.56 -9.48 -0.61
N MET A 214 17.30 -8.39 -0.42
CA MET A 214 17.96 -8.06 0.84
C MET A 214 16.96 -8.01 2.02
N ARG A 215 15.70 -7.62 1.72
CA ARG A 215 14.59 -7.62 2.65
C ARG A 215 14.16 -9.03 3.04
N LEU A 216 14.15 -10.00 2.12
CA LEU A 216 13.92 -11.41 2.45
C LEU A 216 15.03 -11.94 3.38
N LEU A 217 16.31 -11.69 3.06
CA LEU A 217 17.42 -12.06 3.95
C LEU A 217 17.25 -11.45 5.34
N ALA A 218 17.02 -10.13 5.42
CA ALA A 218 16.85 -9.42 6.69
C ALA A 218 15.58 -9.82 7.46
N MET A 219 14.50 -10.29 6.79
CA MET A 219 13.15 -10.39 7.39
C MET A 219 12.54 -11.78 7.49
N ALA A 220 12.95 -12.75 6.65
CA ALA A 220 12.38 -14.10 6.57
C ALA A 220 12.25 -14.82 7.93
N GLY A 221 11.27 -15.71 8.02
CA GLY A 221 10.93 -16.43 9.24
C GLY A 221 10.07 -15.59 10.19
N PRO A 222 10.29 -15.64 11.52
CA PRO A 222 9.34 -15.11 12.51
C PRO A 222 8.94 -13.63 12.35
N ALA A 223 9.80 -12.74 11.85
CA ALA A 223 9.39 -11.35 11.64
C ALA A 223 8.51 -11.16 10.41
N ALA A 224 8.80 -11.84 9.31
CA ALA A 224 7.94 -11.85 8.12
C ALA A 224 6.55 -12.45 8.41
N ARG A 225 6.46 -13.41 9.35
CA ARG A 225 5.17 -13.89 9.88
C ARG A 225 4.44 -12.86 10.73
N ARG A 226 5.16 -12.14 11.60
CA ARG A 226 4.58 -11.09 12.46
C ARG A 226 4.07 -9.91 11.65
N ASN A 227 4.75 -9.55 10.57
CA ASN A 227 4.29 -8.53 9.64
C ASN A 227 4.86 -8.73 8.22
N ASN A 228 4.01 -9.13 7.29
CA ASN A 228 4.31 -9.32 5.87
C ASN A 228 4.38 -8.01 5.06
N ILE A 229 4.10 -6.84 5.65
CA ILE A 229 4.52 -5.51 5.13
C ILE A 229 6.04 -5.48 4.91
N THR A 230 6.80 -6.35 5.59
CA THR A 230 8.22 -6.58 5.33
C THR A 230 8.53 -7.24 3.98
N ILE A 231 7.53 -7.62 3.18
CA ILE A 231 7.70 -8.28 1.87
C ILE A 231 6.71 -7.77 0.79
N TYR A 232 5.43 -7.45 1.10
CA TYR A 232 4.40 -7.09 0.11
C TYR A 232 3.45 -5.94 0.57
N ASN A 233 2.72 -5.31 -0.37
CA ASN A 233 1.68 -4.27 -0.13
C ASN A 233 0.51 -4.45 -1.14
N CYS A 234 -0.76 -4.21 -0.78
CA CYS A 234 -1.95 -4.47 -1.64
C CYS A 234 -3.27 -3.73 -1.27
N LEU A 235 -4.35 -4.00 -2.01
CA LEU A 235 -5.74 -3.54 -1.79
C LEU A 235 -6.64 -4.66 -1.24
N SER A 236 -7.80 -4.36 -0.64
CA SER A 236 -8.79 -5.39 -0.30
C SER A 236 -9.30 -6.12 -1.55
N GLY A 237 -9.60 -7.42 -1.43
CA GLY A 237 -10.13 -8.23 -2.53
C GLY A 237 -11.51 -7.79 -3.05
N ASP A 238 -12.28 -7.08 -2.23
CA ASP A 238 -13.61 -6.57 -2.62
C ASP A 238 -13.51 -5.30 -3.48
N GLU A 239 -12.33 -4.66 -3.53
CA GLU A 239 -12.12 -3.46 -4.33
C GLU A 239 -12.18 -3.76 -5.83
N LYS A 240 -12.89 -2.89 -6.55
CA LYS A 240 -13.16 -3.06 -7.97
C LYS A 240 -12.21 -2.26 -8.83
N PHE A 241 -11.81 -2.84 -9.94
CA PHE A 241 -10.90 -2.26 -10.93
C PHE A 241 -11.41 -2.46 -12.35
N LEU A 242 -10.87 -1.66 -13.27
CA LEU A 242 -11.27 -1.64 -14.67
C LEU A 242 -10.45 -2.64 -15.48
N THR A 243 -11.11 -3.68 -15.98
CA THR A 243 -10.56 -4.60 -16.98
C THR A 243 -11.21 -4.38 -18.34
N ARG A 244 -10.50 -4.73 -19.43
CA ARG A 244 -11.04 -4.62 -20.79
C ARG A 244 -12.18 -5.62 -21.03
N ASP A 245 -11.94 -6.89 -20.69
CA ASP A 245 -12.73 -8.03 -21.18
C ASP A 245 -13.78 -8.54 -20.17
N GLN A 246 -13.74 -8.09 -18.91
CA GLN A 246 -14.69 -8.47 -17.85
C GLN A 246 -15.38 -7.25 -17.21
N GLY A 247 -15.13 -6.06 -17.76
CA GLY A 247 -15.61 -4.79 -17.24
C GLY A 247 -15.02 -4.42 -15.87
N VAL A 248 -15.82 -3.67 -15.10
CA VAL A 248 -15.51 -3.35 -13.70
C VAL A 248 -15.83 -4.54 -12.80
N ILE A 249 -14.79 -5.23 -12.32
CA ILE A 249 -14.86 -6.46 -11.52
C ILE A 249 -14.05 -6.30 -10.21
N ALA A 250 -14.35 -7.09 -9.18
CA ALA A 250 -13.58 -7.12 -7.93
C ALA A 250 -12.23 -7.83 -8.13
N LEU A 251 -11.18 -7.35 -7.47
CA LEU A 251 -9.84 -7.95 -7.56
C LEU A 251 -9.83 -9.45 -7.21
N ARG A 252 -10.62 -9.86 -6.22
CA ARG A 252 -10.69 -11.28 -5.79
C ARG A 252 -11.28 -12.22 -6.84
N ASP A 253 -12.15 -11.71 -7.71
CA ASP A 253 -12.86 -12.48 -8.73
C ASP A 253 -12.06 -12.54 -10.05
N ALA A 254 -11.03 -11.70 -10.18
CA ALA A 254 -10.22 -11.54 -11.38
C ALA A 254 -8.81 -12.16 -11.28
N VAL A 255 -8.57 -13.03 -10.30
CA VAL A 255 -7.26 -13.68 -10.06
C VAL A 255 -6.80 -14.46 -11.29
N GLY A 256 -5.59 -14.15 -11.77
CA GLY A 256 -5.03 -14.65 -13.02
C GLY A 256 -4.73 -13.54 -14.03
N SER A 257 -4.62 -13.90 -15.30
CA SER A 257 -4.33 -12.96 -16.39
C SER A 257 -5.52 -12.06 -16.69
N VAL A 258 -5.27 -10.76 -16.79
CA VAL A 258 -6.26 -9.71 -17.09
C VAL A 258 -5.64 -8.64 -17.98
N VAL A 259 -6.47 -7.82 -18.62
CA VAL A 259 -6.04 -6.60 -19.33
C VAL A 259 -6.61 -5.37 -18.64
N VAL A 260 -5.76 -4.43 -18.23
CA VAL A 260 -6.11 -3.28 -17.39
C VAL A 260 -5.78 -1.95 -18.07
N LEU A 261 -6.48 -0.88 -17.66
CA LEU A 261 -6.20 0.46 -18.16
C LEU A 261 -5.07 1.12 -17.34
N ASN A 262 -3.98 1.47 -18.01
CA ASN A 262 -2.76 2.05 -17.42
C ASN A 262 -2.79 3.60 -17.32
N GLN A 263 -1.71 4.22 -16.81
CA GLN A 263 -1.57 5.68 -16.68
C GLN A 263 -1.53 6.45 -18.03
N GLU A 264 -1.14 5.80 -19.11
CA GLU A 264 -1.13 6.36 -20.48
C GLU A 264 -2.50 6.23 -21.18
N ARG A 265 -3.51 5.64 -20.51
CA ARG A 265 -4.83 5.26 -21.06
C ARG A 265 -4.76 4.13 -22.10
N GLU A 266 -3.74 3.29 -22.01
CA GLU A 266 -3.61 2.10 -22.85
C GLU A 266 -4.06 0.84 -22.11
N TRP A 267 -4.45 -0.18 -22.87
CA TRP A 267 -4.85 -1.49 -22.37
C TRP A 267 -3.63 -2.41 -22.32
N THR A 268 -3.16 -2.74 -21.11
CA THR A 268 -1.92 -3.51 -20.88
C THR A 268 -2.23 -4.83 -20.19
N ASP A 269 -1.53 -5.90 -20.57
CA ASP A 269 -1.59 -7.20 -19.90
C ASP A 269 -1.05 -7.10 -18.46
N ALA A 270 -1.74 -7.76 -17.53
CA ALA A 270 -1.39 -7.79 -16.12
C ALA A 270 -1.82 -9.12 -15.46
N GLU A 271 -1.32 -9.39 -14.25
CA GLU A 271 -1.72 -10.57 -13.47
C GLU A 271 -2.21 -10.18 -12.08
N VAL A 272 -3.47 -10.47 -11.76
CA VAL A 272 -4.02 -10.27 -10.41
C VAL A 272 -3.65 -11.46 -9.54
N ARG A 273 -3.06 -11.17 -8.38
CA ARG A 273 -2.65 -12.16 -7.38
C ARG A 273 -3.23 -11.83 -6.01
N CYS A 274 -3.46 -12.87 -5.21
CA CYS A 274 -3.66 -12.74 -3.75
C CYS A 274 -2.29 -12.76 -3.06
N PHE A 275 -2.08 -11.84 -2.11
CA PHE A 275 -0.83 -11.68 -1.35
C PHE A 275 -1.01 -12.05 0.13
N GLY A 276 -2.06 -12.81 0.44
CA GLY A 276 -2.39 -13.30 1.78
C GLY A 276 -3.00 -12.24 2.70
N PRO A 277 -3.21 -12.56 3.99
CA PRO A 277 -3.80 -11.64 4.95
C PRO A 277 -2.88 -10.46 5.28
N GLN A 278 -3.40 -9.24 5.22
CA GLN A 278 -2.73 -7.99 5.65
C GLN A 278 -3.74 -7.08 6.37
N GLU A 279 -3.25 -6.10 7.12
CA GLU A 279 -4.08 -5.08 7.78
C GLU A 279 -4.46 -3.98 6.78
N THR A 280 -5.77 -3.69 6.66
CA THR A 280 -6.32 -2.65 5.79
C THR A 280 -7.06 -1.58 6.59
N VAL A 281 -7.09 -0.37 6.04
CA VAL A 281 -7.91 0.76 6.49
C VAL A 281 -8.82 1.24 5.38
N GLU A 282 -9.92 1.90 5.72
CA GLU A 282 -10.68 2.68 4.74
C GLU A 282 -10.10 4.08 4.59
N ILE A 283 -9.92 4.51 3.34
CA ILE A 283 -9.66 5.90 2.97
C ILE A 283 -10.88 6.50 2.28
N GLU A 284 -11.06 7.81 2.39
CA GLU A 284 -12.10 8.54 1.66
C GLU A 284 -11.49 9.39 0.53
N LEU A 285 -12.03 9.23 -0.67
CA LEU A 285 -11.74 10.05 -1.85
C LEU A 285 -12.97 10.91 -2.22
N GLY A 286 -12.72 12.16 -2.60
CA GLY A 286 -13.75 13.11 -3.04
C GLY A 286 -13.54 13.56 -4.47
N ARG A 287 -14.60 13.51 -5.29
CA ARG A 287 -14.61 14.06 -6.65
C ARG A 287 -15.92 14.78 -6.90
N PHE A 288 -15.88 16.12 -7.03
CA PHE A 288 -17.06 16.98 -6.98
C PHE A 288 -17.94 16.67 -5.74
N LYS A 289 -19.21 16.28 -5.96
CA LYS A 289 -20.17 15.86 -4.93
C LYS A 289 -20.07 14.37 -4.59
N THR A 290 -19.34 13.58 -5.37
CA THR A 290 -19.14 12.15 -5.13
C THR A 290 -18.15 11.97 -3.98
N ARG A 291 -18.44 10.97 -3.15
CA ARG A 291 -17.52 10.39 -2.17
C ARG A 291 -17.37 8.92 -2.49
N LYS A 292 -16.14 8.41 -2.36
CA LYS A 292 -15.80 7.01 -2.54
C LYS A 292 -14.95 6.58 -1.37
N ARG A 293 -15.25 5.42 -0.80
CA ARG A 293 -14.34 4.76 0.14
C ARG A 293 -13.60 3.65 -0.60
N LEU A 294 -12.34 3.47 -0.24
CA LEU A 294 -11.46 2.41 -0.72
C LEU A 294 -10.80 1.76 0.50
N ARG A 295 -10.70 0.43 0.51
CA ARG A 295 -10.09 -0.34 1.58
C ARG A 295 -8.72 -0.85 1.15
N VAL A 296 -7.68 -0.32 1.78
CA VAL A 296 -6.29 -0.38 1.29
C VAL A 296 -5.30 -0.63 2.42
N THR A 297 -4.12 -1.14 2.11
CA THR A 297 -3.01 -1.20 3.08
C THR A 297 -2.34 0.17 3.24
N MET A 298 -1.77 0.44 4.42
CA MET A 298 -1.09 1.72 4.72
C MET A 298 0.15 1.98 3.83
N ASN A 299 0.72 0.94 3.25
CA ASN A 299 1.88 0.94 2.36
C ASN A 299 1.49 0.78 0.87
N HIS A 300 0.21 0.89 0.52
CA HIS A 300 -0.25 0.82 -0.87
C HIS A 300 0.19 2.06 -1.66
N ASN A 301 0.60 1.88 -2.93
CA ASN A 301 1.21 2.93 -3.76
C ASN A 301 0.18 3.70 -4.61
N TRP A 302 0.30 5.01 -4.60
CA TRP A 302 -0.50 5.95 -5.38
C TRP A 302 0.40 6.74 -6.34
N VAL A 303 -0.17 7.13 -7.48
CA VAL A 303 0.43 8.08 -8.42
C VAL A 303 -0.43 9.34 -8.37
N LEU A 304 0.17 10.47 -8.00
CA LEU A 304 -0.50 11.76 -7.95
C LEU A 304 -0.55 12.41 -9.34
N ALA A 305 -1.39 13.43 -9.49
CA ALA A 305 -1.64 14.10 -10.77
C ALA A 305 -0.48 14.95 -11.30
N ASP A 306 0.53 15.22 -10.47
CA ASP A 306 1.82 15.81 -10.85
C ASP A 306 2.88 14.75 -11.22
N GLY A 307 2.54 13.46 -11.12
CA GLY A 307 3.44 12.33 -11.35
C GLY A 307 4.13 11.82 -10.08
N THR A 308 4.03 12.51 -8.94
CA THR A 308 4.63 12.10 -7.67
C THR A 308 4.08 10.75 -7.21
N ARG A 309 4.93 9.86 -6.69
CA ARG A 309 4.49 8.58 -6.09
C ARG A 309 4.55 8.65 -4.57
N VAL A 310 3.47 8.26 -3.92
CA VAL A 310 3.31 8.28 -2.44
C VAL A 310 2.60 7.02 -1.95
N THR A 311 2.86 6.61 -0.72
CA THR A 311 2.10 5.54 -0.05
C THR A 311 0.83 6.09 0.60
N THR A 312 -0.13 5.22 0.96
CA THR A 312 -1.33 5.62 1.73
C THR A 312 -0.98 6.35 3.04
N GLN A 313 0.15 6.01 3.68
CA GLN A 313 0.65 6.70 4.88
C GLN A 313 1.14 8.13 4.61
N GLU A 314 1.58 8.41 3.38
CA GLU A 314 2.15 9.70 2.98
C GLU A 314 1.12 10.64 2.33
N LEU A 315 -0.02 10.10 1.87
CA LEU A 315 -1.13 10.87 1.31
C LEU A 315 -1.64 11.95 2.28
N GLN A 316 -1.74 13.18 1.77
CA GLN A 316 -2.23 14.34 2.50
C GLN A 316 -3.60 14.80 1.99
N PRO A 317 -4.53 15.22 2.88
CA PRO A 317 -5.84 15.70 2.45
C PRO A 317 -5.74 16.87 1.46
N GLY A 318 -6.22 16.63 0.24
CA GLY A 318 -6.10 17.56 -0.89
C GLY A 318 -5.34 17.01 -2.09
N ASP A 319 -4.46 16.01 -1.87
CA ASP A 319 -3.67 15.33 -2.90
C ASP A 319 -4.56 14.81 -4.02
N GLU A 320 -4.13 15.03 -5.26
CA GLU A 320 -4.91 14.71 -6.46
C GLU A 320 -4.47 13.40 -7.09
N LEU A 321 -5.38 12.43 -7.19
CA LEU A 321 -5.22 11.16 -7.90
C LEU A 321 -5.85 11.27 -9.29
N PRO A 322 -5.12 10.95 -10.39
CA PRO A 322 -5.62 11.07 -11.75
C PRO A 322 -6.98 10.40 -11.97
N TYR A 323 -7.85 11.10 -12.70
CA TYR A 323 -9.07 10.53 -13.21
C TYR A 323 -8.86 9.95 -14.62
N MET A 324 -9.08 8.64 -14.74
CA MET A 324 -8.79 7.86 -15.93
C MET A 324 -10.06 7.32 -16.57
N LEU A 325 -10.12 7.43 -17.89
CA LEU A 325 -11.16 6.84 -18.74
C LEU A 325 -10.49 6.06 -19.85
N ALA A 326 -11.07 4.92 -20.22
CA ALA A 326 -10.66 4.20 -21.40
C ALA A 326 -10.84 5.08 -22.66
N PRO A 327 -9.94 5.01 -23.65
CA PRO A 327 -10.06 5.78 -24.87
C PRO A 327 -11.28 5.32 -25.67
N ARG A 328 -12.10 6.27 -26.14
CA ARG A 328 -13.21 5.99 -27.06
C ARG A 328 -12.74 6.15 -28.51
N THR A 329 -11.98 5.17 -28.98
CA THR A 329 -11.76 4.97 -30.42
C THR A 329 -12.85 4.05 -30.94
N VAL A 330 -13.69 4.55 -31.85
CA VAL A 330 -14.81 3.82 -32.44
C VAL A 330 -14.78 4.04 -33.95
N ASP A 331 -14.85 2.97 -34.73
CA ASP A 331 -15.10 3.07 -36.16
C ASP A 331 -16.61 3.16 -36.39
N THR A 332 -17.10 4.37 -36.67
CA THR A 332 -18.53 4.60 -36.89
C THR A 332 -19.04 4.07 -38.24
N ASP A 333 -18.14 3.72 -39.16
CA ASP A 333 -18.48 3.07 -40.43
C ASP A 333 -18.48 1.53 -40.31
N SER A 334 -18.03 0.99 -39.16
CA SER A 334 -17.99 -0.46 -38.93
C SER A 334 -19.39 -1.07 -38.83
N ILE A 335 -19.50 -2.32 -39.29
CA ILE A 335 -20.75 -3.07 -39.20
C ILE A 335 -21.16 -3.30 -37.74
N ASP A 336 -20.20 -3.54 -36.87
CA ASP A 336 -20.42 -3.77 -35.44
C ASP A 336 -21.00 -2.55 -34.75
N TYR A 337 -20.43 -1.36 -34.99
CA TYR A 337 -20.98 -0.10 -34.48
C TYR A 337 -22.42 0.10 -34.91
N ARG A 338 -22.72 -0.15 -36.20
CA ARG A 338 -24.06 0.00 -36.75
C ARG A 338 -25.05 -1.00 -36.15
N LEU A 339 -24.66 -2.27 -36.00
CA LEU A 339 -25.48 -3.31 -35.38
C LEU A 339 -25.75 -3.00 -33.91
N GLY A 340 -24.72 -2.60 -33.16
CA GLY A 340 -24.83 -2.15 -31.77
C GLY A 340 -25.77 -0.95 -31.64
N LEU A 341 -25.63 0.06 -32.49
CA LEU A 341 -26.49 1.26 -32.49
C LEU A 341 -27.96 0.91 -32.75
N MET A 342 -28.25 0.06 -33.74
CA MET A 342 -29.61 -0.41 -33.96
C MET A 342 -30.13 -1.25 -32.79
N HIS A 343 -29.29 -2.09 -32.17
CA HIS A 343 -29.63 -2.81 -30.95
C HIS A 343 -30.00 -1.84 -29.83
N GLY A 344 -29.19 -0.83 -29.53
CA GLY A 344 -29.48 0.16 -28.47
C GLY A 344 -30.81 0.88 -28.67
N ILE A 345 -31.11 1.31 -29.90
CA ILE A 345 -32.38 1.97 -30.24
C ILE A 345 -33.57 1.02 -30.02
N ILE A 346 -33.47 -0.25 -30.44
CA ILE A 346 -34.51 -1.25 -30.23
C ILE A 346 -34.62 -1.65 -28.76
N TYR A 347 -33.52 -1.68 -28.02
CA TYR A 347 -33.46 -2.00 -26.59
C TYR A 347 -34.27 -1.00 -25.76
N GLY A 348 -34.20 0.30 -26.08
CA GLY A 348 -35.11 1.29 -25.51
C GLY A 348 -36.53 1.20 -26.09
N ASP A 349 -36.77 1.84 -27.24
CA ASP A 349 -38.12 2.10 -27.79
C ASP A 349 -38.69 0.97 -28.68
N GLY A 350 -37.90 -0.04 -29.01
CA GLY A 350 -38.33 -1.14 -29.89
C GLY A 350 -39.30 -2.13 -29.24
N THR A 351 -40.16 -2.73 -30.07
CA THR A 351 -41.13 -3.77 -29.67
C THR A 351 -40.87 -5.07 -30.40
N ARG A 352 -40.83 -6.20 -29.67
CA ARG A 352 -40.70 -7.55 -30.25
C ARG A 352 -42.05 -8.04 -30.76
N ILE A 353 -42.11 -8.55 -31.99
CA ILE A 353 -43.35 -9.06 -32.61
C ILE A 353 -43.34 -10.59 -32.69
N PHE A 354 -44.51 -11.18 -32.43
CA PHE A 354 -44.76 -12.62 -32.46
C PHE A 354 -45.95 -12.96 -33.37
N THR A 355 -45.91 -14.14 -33.99
CA THR A 355 -47.05 -14.79 -34.66
C THR A 355 -47.08 -16.26 -34.28
N GLN A 356 -48.20 -16.73 -33.70
CA GLN A 356 -48.38 -18.13 -33.26
C GLN A 356 -47.12 -18.65 -32.53
N GLU A 357 -46.75 -17.94 -31.45
CA GLU A 357 -45.61 -18.22 -30.56
C GLU A 357 -44.21 -18.07 -31.19
N ARG A 358 -44.08 -17.84 -32.49
CA ARG A 358 -42.79 -17.58 -33.17
C ARG A 358 -42.48 -16.08 -33.20
N SER A 359 -41.30 -15.70 -32.74
CA SER A 359 -40.76 -14.35 -32.88
C SER A 359 -40.47 -14.05 -34.35
N LEU A 360 -41.06 -12.98 -34.90
CA LEU A 360 -40.78 -12.50 -36.26
C LEU A 360 -39.55 -11.59 -36.31
N GLY A 361 -39.29 -10.88 -35.20
CA GLY A 361 -38.20 -9.91 -35.03
C GLY A 361 -38.73 -8.69 -34.27
N TYR A 362 -38.27 -7.50 -34.65
CA TYR A 362 -38.56 -6.26 -33.93
C TYR A 362 -39.14 -5.17 -34.84
N VAL A 363 -39.92 -4.28 -34.25
CA VAL A 363 -40.48 -3.10 -34.89
C VAL A 363 -40.31 -1.89 -33.98
N ILE A 364 -40.01 -0.74 -34.57
CA ILE A 364 -39.98 0.55 -33.88
C ILE A 364 -40.77 1.59 -34.68
N ARG A 365 -41.57 2.39 -33.97
CA ARG A 365 -42.22 3.59 -34.51
C ARG A 365 -41.36 4.79 -34.11
N LEU A 366 -40.88 5.54 -35.09
CA LEU A 366 -40.08 6.75 -34.86
C LEU A 366 -40.99 7.98 -34.95
N CYS A 367 -41.18 8.68 -33.84
CA CYS A 367 -42.15 9.78 -33.71
C CYS A 367 -41.52 11.02 -33.06
N GLY A 368 -42.03 12.20 -33.43
CA GLY A 368 -41.41 13.47 -33.01
C GLY A 368 -39.92 13.52 -33.39
N ASP A 369 -39.07 13.85 -32.42
CA ASP A 369 -37.61 13.97 -32.61
C ASP A 369 -36.93 12.64 -32.96
N SER A 370 -37.47 11.47 -32.58
CA SER A 370 -36.81 10.17 -32.90
C SER A 370 -36.88 9.82 -34.39
N ARG A 371 -37.63 10.58 -35.21
CA ARG A 371 -37.60 10.50 -36.67
C ARG A 371 -36.19 10.73 -37.25
N GLU A 372 -35.31 11.48 -36.57
CA GLU A 372 -33.91 11.66 -36.96
C GLU A 372 -33.14 10.31 -37.04
N LEU A 373 -33.55 9.31 -36.25
CA LEU A 373 -32.91 7.99 -36.20
C LEU A 373 -33.22 7.10 -37.40
N LEU A 374 -34.16 7.48 -38.27
CA LEU A 374 -34.57 6.67 -39.42
C LEU A 374 -33.39 6.35 -40.37
N SER A 375 -32.44 7.27 -40.47
CA SER A 375 -31.24 7.15 -41.31
C SER A 375 -30.39 5.90 -40.97
N TYR A 376 -30.25 5.56 -39.69
CA TYR A 376 -29.47 4.39 -39.25
C TYR A 376 -30.08 3.05 -39.72
N PHE A 377 -31.40 3.03 -39.95
CA PHE A 377 -32.14 1.87 -40.46
C PHE A 377 -32.20 1.80 -42.01
N ALA A 378 -31.33 2.53 -42.73
CA ALA A 378 -31.25 2.46 -44.19
C ALA A 378 -31.08 1.01 -44.71
N GLY A 379 -32.02 0.55 -45.54
CA GLY A 379 -32.05 -0.83 -46.07
C GLY A 379 -33.03 -1.77 -45.36
N TYR A 380 -33.62 -1.36 -44.22
CA TYR A 380 -34.77 -2.06 -43.64
C TYR A 380 -36.09 -1.64 -44.30
N ASN A 381 -37.11 -2.48 -44.17
CA ASN A 381 -38.46 -2.13 -44.62
C ASN A 381 -39.06 -1.06 -43.70
N VAL A 382 -39.66 -0.03 -44.29
CA VAL A 382 -40.30 1.08 -43.59
C VAL A 382 -41.71 1.28 -44.13
N SER A 383 -42.70 1.43 -43.25
CA SER A 383 -44.07 1.85 -43.61
C SER A 383 -44.40 3.20 -42.97
N TYR A 384 -45.42 3.88 -43.50
CA TYR A 384 -45.89 5.18 -43.00
C TYR A 384 -47.41 5.12 -42.75
N PRO A 385 -47.87 4.47 -41.67
CA PRO A 385 -49.31 4.26 -41.45
C PRO A 385 -50.04 5.59 -41.19
N PRO A 386 -51.16 5.89 -41.89
CA PRO A 386 -51.94 7.10 -41.64
C PRO A 386 -52.48 7.18 -40.20
N THR A 387 -52.75 6.04 -39.57
CA THR A 387 -53.15 5.91 -38.16
C THR A 387 -52.11 6.38 -37.16
N TYR A 388 -50.84 6.48 -37.57
CA TYR A 388 -49.75 7.03 -36.77
C TYR A 388 -49.34 8.45 -37.22
N GLY A 389 -50.21 9.16 -37.95
CA GLY A 389 -49.92 10.51 -38.45
C GLY A 389 -48.78 10.56 -39.46
N GLY A 390 -48.54 9.45 -40.17
CA GLY A 390 -47.41 9.32 -41.09
C GLY A 390 -46.05 9.19 -40.41
N ASP A 391 -45.99 8.81 -39.12
CA ASP A 391 -44.73 8.39 -38.50
C ASP A 391 -44.15 7.14 -39.22
N PRO A 392 -42.83 7.12 -39.51
CA PRO A 392 -42.17 5.92 -40.00
C PRO A 392 -42.19 4.79 -38.97
N VAL A 393 -42.52 3.59 -39.45
CA VAL A 393 -42.45 2.32 -38.71
C VAL A 393 -41.46 1.41 -39.41
N VAL A 394 -40.36 1.07 -38.72
CA VAL A 394 -39.28 0.23 -39.24
C VAL A 394 -39.49 -1.23 -38.83
N TYR A 395 -39.26 -2.17 -39.75
CA TYR A 395 -39.42 -3.61 -39.54
C TYR A 395 -38.08 -4.34 -39.67
N MET A 396 -37.58 -4.87 -38.55
CA MET A 396 -36.35 -5.66 -38.47
C MET A 396 -36.70 -7.15 -38.34
N PHE A 397 -36.80 -7.83 -39.48
CA PHE A 397 -37.09 -9.28 -39.60
C PHE A 397 -35.97 -10.05 -40.32
N ASP A 398 -34.77 -9.47 -40.35
CA ASP A 398 -33.58 -9.97 -41.03
C ASP A 398 -32.85 -11.06 -40.21
N ALA A 399 -31.63 -11.44 -40.63
CA ALA A 399 -30.83 -12.41 -39.90
C ALA A 399 -30.40 -11.90 -38.51
N PHE A 400 -30.04 -10.61 -38.40
CA PHE A 400 -29.63 -9.99 -37.14
C PHE A 400 -30.75 -10.06 -36.09
N ALA A 401 -31.95 -9.58 -36.43
CA ALA A 401 -33.12 -9.63 -35.54
C ALA A 401 -33.60 -11.05 -35.17
N LYS A 402 -33.18 -12.08 -35.90
CA LYS A 402 -33.49 -13.49 -35.61
C LYS A 402 -32.44 -14.18 -34.75
N THR A 403 -31.19 -13.72 -34.79
CA THR A 403 -30.06 -14.29 -34.05
C THR A 403 -29.74 -13.54 -32.76
N HIS A 404 -30.16 -12.28 -32.64
CA HIS A 404 -29.87 -11.43 -31.50
C HIS A 404 -31.14 -11.06 -30.72
N ALA A 405 -31.05 -11.12 -29.40
CA ALA A 405 -32.13 -10.75 -28.50
C ALA A 405 -32.12 -9.23 -28.24
N LEU A 406 -32.62 -8.43 -29.21
CA LEU A 406 -32.50 -6.96 -29.19
C LEU A 406 -33.28 -6.21 -28.08
N LYS A 407 -33.83 -6.93 -27.09
CA LYS A 407 -34.43 -6.38 -25.85
C LYS A 407 -33.73 -6.91 -24.59
N GLU A 408 -32.57 -7.54 -24.75
CA GLU A 408 -31.69 -8.01 -23.69
C GLU A 408 -30.38 -7.20 -23.77
N LEU A 409 -29.62 -7.11 -22.67
CA LEU A 409 -28.36 -6.36 -22.69
C LEU A 409 -27.28 -7.18 -23.41
N PRO A 410 -26.42 -6.55 -24.24
CA PRO A 410 -25.38 -7.28 -24.97
C PRO A 410 -24.33 -7.88 -24.04
N THR A 411 -23.60 -8.86 -24.56
CA THR A 411 -22.53 -9.52 -23.80
C THR A 411 -21.38 -8.54 -23.52
N GLU A 412 -20.64 -8.77 -22.44
CA GLU A 412 -19.49 -7.93 -22.08
C GLU A 412 -18.29 -8.15 -23.04
N THR A 413 -18.36 -9.24 -23.83
CA THR A 413 -17.39 -9.66 -24.83
C THR A 413 -17.67 -9.16 -26.25
N GLU A 414 -18.73 -8.34 -26.45
CA GLU A 414 -18.94 -7.66 -27.73
C GLU A 414 -17.79 -6.71 -28.05
N THR A 415 -17.62 -6.36 -29.33
CA THR A 415 -16.56 -5.44 -29.75
C THR A 415 -16.78 -4.02 -29.21
N PRO A 416 -15.71 -3.24 -28.96
CA PRO A 416 -15.84 -1.86 -28.48
C PRO A 416 -16.76 -1.00 -29.34
N ASP A 417 -16.71 -1.17 -30.67
CA ASP A 417 -17.59 -0.52 -31.62
C ASP A 417 -19.07 -0.84 -31.35
N TYR A 418 -19.42 -2.12 -31.20
CA TYR A 418 -20.77 -2.56 -30.88
C TYR A 418 -21.25 -1.97 -29.54
N LEU A 419 -20.41 -2.00 -28.52
CA LEU A 419 -20.72 -1.48 -27.18
C LEU A 419 -20.94 0.04 -27.19
N VAL A 420 -20.10 0.81 -27.90
CA VAL A 420 -20.29 2.26 -28.08
C VAL A 420 -21.56 2.54 -28.88
N GLY A 421 -21.80 1.78 -29.96
CA GLY A 421 -23.04 1.84 -30.74
C GLY A 421 -24.26 1.65 -29.85
N PHE A 422 -24.29 0.56 -29.08
CA PHE A 422 -25.39 0.21 -28.17
C PHE A 422 -25.68 1.31 -27.16
N ILE A 423 -24.66 1.83 -26.48
CA ILE A 423 -24.84 2.88 -25.47
C ILE A 423 -25.36 4.19 -26.11
N ARG A 424 -24.83 4.59 -27.29
CA ARG A 424 -25.33 5.76 -28.04
C ARG A 424 -26.78 5.57 -28.52
N GLY A 425 -27.10 4.41 -29.06
CA GLY A 425 -28.44 4.06 -29.54
C GLY A 425 -29.49 4.03 -28.43
N TRP A 426 -29.14 3.43 -27.29
CA TRP A 426 -30.01 3.40 -26.11
C TRP A 426 -30.19 4.80 -25.51
N PHE A 427 -29.12 5.61 -25.43
CA PHE A 427 -29.24 7.02 -25.03
C PHE A 427 -30.08 7.86 -26.01
N ALA A 428 -30.14 7.51 -27.30
CA ALA A 428 -31.00 8.21 -28.25
C ALA A 428 -32.50 7.92 -28.03
N ALA A 429 -32.84 6.70 -27.61
CA ALA A 429 -34.20 6.30 -27.24
C ALA A 429 -34.60 6.82 -25.84
N ASP A 430 -33.99 6.28 -24.78
CA ASP A 430 -34.36 6.49 -23.37
C ASP A 430 -33.57 7.62 -22.66
N GLY A 431 -32.58 8.21 -23.34
CA GLY A 431 -31.76 9.27 -22.76
C GLY A 431 -32.47 10.63 -22.71
N TYR A 432 -32.06 11.45 -21.74
CA TYR A 432 -32.53 12.82 -21.60
C TYR A 432 -31.39 13.78 -21.28
N VAL A 433 -31.39 14.95 -21.92
CA VAL A 433 -30.47 16.06 -21.63
C VAL A 433 -31.24 17.24 -21.04
N SER A 434 -30.96 17.57 -19.79
CA SER A 434 -31.60 18.66 -19.05
C SER A 434 -31.16 20.04 -19.58
N LYS A 435 -31.97 21.07 -19.31
CA LYS A 435 -31.67 22.46 -19.74
C LYS A 435 -30.31 23.01 -19.24
N ILE A 436 -29.70 22.38 -18.23
CA ILE A 436 -28.39 22.72 -17.67
C ILE A 436 -27.29 21.73 -18.08
N GLY A 437 -27.54 20.89 -19.09
CA GLY A 437 -26.60 19.93 -19.66
C GLY A 437 -26.31 18.70 -18.80
N GLN A 438 -27.16 18.35 -17.83
CA GLN A 438 -27.07 17.03 -17.19
C GLN A 438 -27.73 15.98 -18.06
N MET A 439 -27.13 14.79 -18.11
CA MET A 439 -27.53 13.72 -19.01
C MET A 439 -27.89 12.48 -18.19
N PHE A 440 -29.03 11.87 -18.48
CA PHE A 440 -29.54 10.73 -17.73
C PHE A 440 -30.03 9.63 -18.66
N PHE A 441 -29.74 8.38 -18.31
CA PHE A 441 -30.44 7.19 -18.83
C PHE A 441 -31.65 6.88 -17.95
N ALA A 442 -32.82 6.67 -18.53
CA ALA A 442 -33.89 5.94 -17.85
C ALA A 442 -33.59 4.44 -17.90
N THR A 443 -33.47 3.79 -16.74
CA THR A 443 -33.07 2.37 -16.63
C THR A 443 -33.71 1.66 -15.43
N ASP A 444 -33.68 0.33 -15.40
CA ASP A 444 -33.86 -0.49 -14.20
C ASP A 444 -32.50 -0.89 -13.57
N ASP A 445 -32.53 -1.72 -12.52
CA ASP A 445 -31.33 -2.24 -11.83
C ASP A 445 -30.37 -2.98 -12.76
N GLN A 446 -30.89 -3.79 -13.68
CA GLN A 446 -30.08 -4.63 -14.55
C GLN A 446 -29.31 -3.77 -15.56
N GLY A 447 -30.00 -2.78 -16.14
CA GLY A 447 -29.37 -1.81 -17.03
C GLY A 447 -28.37 -0.89 -16.32
N GLU A 448 -28.62 -0.45 -15.08
CA GLU A 448 -27.63 0.32 -14.31
C GLU A 448 -26.39 -0.54 -14.00
N ALA A 449 -26.57 -1.77 -13.55
CA ALA A 449 -25.46 -2.68 -13.25
C ALA A 449 -24.59 -2.95 -14.49
N TRP A 450 -25.22 -3.17 -15.64
CA TRP A 450 -24.53 -3.36 -16.92
C TRP A 450 -23.78 -2.09 -17.37
N LEU A 451 -24.43 -0.92 -17.35
CA LEU A 451 -23.80 0.36 -17.72
C LEU A 451 -22.57 0.66 -16.85
N ARG A 452 -22.67 0.48 -15.54
CA ARG A 452 -21.56 0.68 -14.60
C ARG A 452 -20.42 -0.33 -14.77
N ARG A 453 -20.70 -1.53 -15.28
CA ARG A 453 -19.71 -2.58 -15.50
C ARG A 453 -19.00 -2.43 -16.85
N VAL A 454 -19.78 -2.22 -17.92
CA VAL A 454 -19.30 -2.27 -19.31
C VAL A 454 -18.95 -0.89 -19.85
N GLY A 455 -19.76 0.14 -19.59
CA GLY A 455 -19.52 1.47 -20.15
C GLY A 455 -18.11 2.04 -19.88
N PRO A 456 -17.49 1.83 -18.70
CA PRO A 456 -16.12 2.25 -18.45
C PRO A 456 -15.05 1.63 -19.36
N THR A 457 -15.28 0.45 -19.96
CA THR A 457 -14.33 -0.17 -20.91
C THR A 457 -14.29 0.56 -22.25
N VAL A 458 -15.36 1.29 -22.58
CA VAL A 458 -15.49 2.14 -23.77
C VAL A 458 -15.62 3.64 -23.39
N GLY A 459 -15.05 3.98 -22.23
CA GLY A 459 -14.83 5.35 -21.78
C GLY A 459 -16.05 6.08 -21.22
N PHE A 460 -17.22 5.44 -21.08
CA PHE A 460 -18.39 6.04 -20.44
C PHE A 460 -18.32 5.87 -18.91
N ASP A 461 -18.63 6.93 -18.17
CA ASP A 461 -18.63 6.92 -16.70
C ASP A 461 -19.95 7.48 -16.15
N PHE A 462 -20.42 6.90 -15.05
CA PHE A 462 -21.76 7.09 -14.52
C PHE A 462 -21.73 7.68 -13.12
N GLY A 463 -22.57 8.69 -12.92
CA GLY A 463 -22.69 9.43 -11.67
C GLY A 463 -23.61 8.74 -10.66
N TYR A 464 -24.39 9.55 -9.96
CA TYR A 464 -25.46 9.09 -9.10
C TYR A 464 -26.68 8.65 -9.92
N HIS A 465 -27.63 7.94 -9.30
CA HIS A 465 -28.97 7.76 -9.86
C HIS A 465 -30.02 8.48 -9.01
N VAL A 466 -31.20 8.72 -9.58
CA VAL A 466 -32.39 9.18 -8.86
C VAL A 466 -33.54 8.23 -9.18
N MET A 467 -34.14 7.65 -8.15
CA MET A 467 -35.31 6.78 -8.29
C MET A 467 -36.50 7.57 -8.84
N LEU A 468 -37.18 7.03 -9.85
CA LEU A 468 -38.41 7.63 -10.37
C LEU A 468 -39.62 7.19 -9.54
N PRO A 469 -40.68 8.02 -9.45
CA PRO A 469 -41.92 7.65 -8.77
C PRO A 469 -42.53 6.37 -9.35
N GLU A 470 -42.95 5.46 -8.46
CA GLU A 470 -43.61 4.21 -8.82
C GLU A 470 -44.96 4.45 -9.48
N THR A 471 -45.68 5.51 -9.08
CA THR A 471 -46.94 5.92 -9.68
C THR A 471 -46.72 7.06 -10.68
N THR A 472 -47.24 6.90 -11.89
CA THR A 472 -47.27 7.91 -12.95
C THR A 472 -48.70 8.35 -13.25
N ASN A 473 -48.85 9.39 -14.08
CA ASN A 473 -50.14 9.80 -14.65
C ASN A 473 -50.76 8.75 -15.60
N PHE A 474 -50.05 7.66 -15.90
CA PHE A 474 -50.52 6.51 -16.69
C PHE A 474 -50.72 5.23 -15.85
N GLY A 475 -50.54 5.30 -14.52
CA GLY A 475 -50.66 4.17 -13.60
C GLY A 475 -49.34 3.80 -12.91
N VAL A 476 -49.35 2.69 -12.17
CA VAL A 476 -48.18 2.16 -11.44
C VAL A 476 -47.22 1.47 -12.41
N ARG A 477 -45.93 1.73 -12.27
CA ARG A 477 -44.85 1.11 -13.06
C ARG A 477 -44.72 -0.38 -12.73
N GLN A 478 -44.55 -1.21 -13.76
CA GLN A 478 -44.31 -2.65 -13.58
C GLN A 478 -42.90 -2.99 -13.08
N LYS A 479 -41.94 -2.08 -13.26
CA LYS A 479 -40.55 -2.17 -12.79
C LYS A 479 -40.11 -0.85 -12.15
N GLN A 480 -39.24 -0.92 -11.15
CA GLN A 480 -38.72 0.28 -10.49
C GLN A 480 -37.64 0.96 -11.36
N THR A 481 -38.02 2.08 -11.98
CA THR A 481 -37.15 2.84 -12.89
C THR A 481 -36.35 3.91 -12.14
N ARG A 482 -35.16 4.25 -12.63
CA ARG A 482 -34.32 5.36 -12.16
C ARG A 482 -33.72 6.14 -13.32
N ASN A 483 -33.33 7.38 -13.04
CA ASN A 483 -32.48 8.19 -13.90
C ASN A 483 -31.03 8.05 -13.46
N LEU A 484 -30.21 7.33 -14.20
CA LEU A 484 -28.77 7.19 -13.98
C LEU A 484 -28.02 8.32 -14.68
N GLU A 485 -27.24 9.15 -13.96
CA GLU A 485 -26.41 10.20 -14.58
C GLU A 485 -25.28 9.58 -15.40
N ILE A 486 -25.11 10.02 -16.65
CA ILE A 486 -23.85 9.85 -17.39
C ILE A 486 -23.01 11.11 -17.21
N ARG A 487 -21.77 10.96 -16.73
CA ARG A 487 -20.92 12.08 -16.33
C ARG A 487 -20.50 12.87 -17.57
N ARG A 488 -20.67 14.20 -17.55
CA ARG A 488 -20.32 15.10 -18.67
C ARG A 488 -18.88 14.98 -19.17
N GLN A 489 -17.97 14.52 -18.32
CA GLN A 489 -16.57 14.24 -18.64
C GLN A 489 -16.40 13.09 -19.63
N SER A 490 -17.32 12.12 -19.62
CA SER A 490 -17.21 10.86 -20.36
C SER A 490 -17.98 10.83 -21.68
N ILE A 491 -18.47 12.00 -22.16
CA ILE A 491 -19.35 12.09 -23.33
C ILE A 491 -19.13 13.39 -24.12
N SER A 492 -18.98 13.26 -25.43
CA SER A 492 -18.82 14.36 -26.40
C SER A 492 -20.15 14.70 -27.09
N ALA A 493 -20.14 15.70 -27.97
CA ALA A 493 -21.28 15.96 -28.86
C ALA A 493 -21.53 14.79 -29.83
N ASP A 494 -20.48 14.11 -30.29
CA ASP A 494 -20.55 13.03 -31.29
C ASP A 494 -21.19 11.74 -30.75
N ASP A 495 -21.37 11.65 -29.42
CA ASP A 495 -22.13 10.58 -28.78
C ASP A 495 -23.66 10.83 -28.79
N LEU A 496 -24.12 12.00 -29.23
CA LEU A 496 -25.52 12.42 -29.15
C LEU A 496 -26.21 12.43 -30.52
N LEU A 497 -26.93 11.34 -30.81
CA LEU A 497 -27.56 11.11 -32.13
C LEU A 497 -28.76 12.02 -32.46
N LEU A 498 -29.28 12.80 -31.49
CA LEU A 498 -30.49 13.61 -31.65
C LEU A 498 -30.23 15.10 -31.45
N THR A 499 -30.76 15.93 -32.34
CA THR A 499 -30.70 17.40 -32.27
C THR A 499 -31.28 17.94 -30.96
N LYS A 500 -32.31 17.28 -30.41
CA LYS A 500 -32.90 17.61 -29.09
C LYS A 500 -31.89 17.49 -27.94
N HIS A 501 -30.97 16.53 -28.01
CA HIS A 501 -29.92 16.29 -27.02
C HIS A 501 -28.78 17.30 -27.19
N LEU A 502 -28.29 17.48 -28.42
CA LEU A 502 -27.25 18.45 -28.78
C LEU A 502 -27.61 19.88 -28.35
N ARG A 503 -28.86 20.31 -28.51
CA ARG A 503 -29.33 21.66 -28.10
C ARG A 503 -29.04 21.98 -26.63
N ASN A 504 -29.20 20.97 -25.76
CA ASN A 504 -29.00 21.10 -24.32
C ASN A 504 -27.61 20.65 -23.86
N TYR A 505 -26.81 20.01 -24.72
CA TYR A 505 -25.47 19.54 -24.41
C TYR A 505 -24.55 20.69 -23.98
N ARG A 506 -23.73 20.45 -22.95
CA ARG A 506 -22.72 21.40 -22.46
C ARG A 506 -21.48 20.60 -22.08
N GLN A 507 -20.39 20.82 -22.82
CA GLN A 507 -19.07 20.23 -22.58
C GLN A 507 -18.64 20.45 -21.12
N ALA A 508 -17.98 19.45 -20.51
CA ALA A 508 -17.34 19.63 -19.21
C ALA A 508 -16.19 20.66 -19.31
N ALA A 509 -16.12 21.61 -18.37
CA ALA A 509 -15.10 22.65 -18.41
C ALA A 509 -13.67 22.12 -18.16
N THR A 510 -13.52 21.13 -17.28
CA THR A 510 -12.31 20.32 -17.11
C THR A 510 -12.68 18.94 -16.56
N ASP A 511 -11.83 17.95 -16.85
CA ASP A 511 -11.72 16.77 -15.99
C ASP A 511 -11.14 17.21 -14.65
N ARG A 512 -11.75 16.74 -13.56
CA ARG A 512 -11.17 16.88 -12.22
C ARG A 512 -10.70 15.53 -11.74
N ASN A 513 -9.52 15.54 -11.12
CA ASN A 513 -8.95 14.43 -10.40
C ASN A 513 -9.80 14.07 -9.17
N TRP A 514 -9.56 12.88 -8.64
CA TRP A 514 -10.00 12.52 -7.29
C TRP A 514 -9.12 13.24 -6.28
N LYS A 515 -9.69 13.69 -5.16
CA LYS A 515 -8.92 14.23 -4.03
C LYS A 515 -8.93 13.24 -2.88
N PHE A 516 -7.78 12.96 -2.30
CA PHE A 516 -7.72 12.30 -1.00
C PHE A 516 -8.31 13.22 0.07
N LEU A 517 -9.19 12.68 0.93
CA LEU A 517 -9.83 13.44 2.02
C LEU A 517 -9.31 13.02 3.39
N GLY A 518 -8.88 11.77 3.55
CA GLY A 518 -8.29 11.25 4.78
C GLY A 518 -8.46 9.74 4.96
N ILE A 519 -7.88 9.24 6.04
CA ILE A 519 -8.03 7.87 6.53
C ILE A 519 -9.15 7.83 7.57
N ILE A 520 -10.01 6.81 7.51
CA ILE A 520 -11.12 6.63 8.46
C ILE A 520 -10.62 5.77 9.62
N ALA A 521 -10.27 6.42 10.73
CA ALA A 521 -9.81 5.73 11.95
C ALA A 521 -10.87 4.77 12.51
N GLY A 522 -10.44 3.65 13.09
CA GLY A 522 -11.35 2.64 13.65
C GLY A 522 -11.92 1.68 12.60
N THR A 523 -11.36 1.68 11.38
CA THR A 523 -11.74 0.77 10.28
C THR A 523 -10.70 -0.32 10.00
N GLU A 524 -9.66 -0.40 10.84
CA GLU A 524 -8.56 -1.35 10.75
C GLU A 524 -9.08 -2.79 10.80
N ARG A 525 -8.75 -3.63 9.80
CA ARG A 525 -9.06 -5.08 9.85
C ARG A 525 -8.03 -5.91 9.09
N THR A 526 -7.81 -7.14 9.52
CA THR A 526 -7.00 -8.11 8.77
C THR A 526 -7.85 -8.85 7.76
N GLU A 527 -7.46 -8.84 6.48
CA GLU A 527 -8.14 -9.58 5.40
C GLU A 527 -7.17 -9.97 4.28
N GLU A 528 -7.59 -10.87 3.38
CA GLU A 528 -6.84 -11.17 2.16
C GLU A 528 -6.78 -9.96 1.23
N VAL A 529 -5.57 -9.61 0.80
CA VAL A 529 -5.31 -8.46 -0.07
C VAL A 529 -4.74 -8.87 -1.43
N TYR A 530 -5.08 -8.09 -2.45
CA TYR A 530 -4.90 -8.40 -3.86
C TYR A 530 -4.32 -7.19 -4.61
N CYS A 531 -3.65 -7.44 -5.73
CA CYS A 531 -3.14 -6.39 -6.62
C CYS A 531 -2.97 -6.93 -8.06
N ALA A 532 -3.25 -6.09 -9.06
CA ALA A 532 -2.97 -6.36 -10.46
C ALA A 532 -1.52 -5.99 -10.79
N THR A 533 -0.68 -6.96 -11.12
CA THR A 533 0.76 -6.75 -11.42
C THR A 533 0.93 -6.27 -12.86
N VAL A 534 1.20 -4.98 -13.07
CA VAL A 534 1.38 -4.38 -14.41
C VAL A 534 2.89 -4.24 -14.71
N PRO A 535 3.44 -4.88 -15.77
CA PRO A 535 4.90 -4.94 -15.96
C PRO A 535 5.60 -3.64 -16.42
N GLU A 536 4.86 -2.72 -17.05
CA GLU A 536 5.47 -1.57 -17.74
C GLU A 536 5.32 -0.27 -16.96
N THR A 537 4.12 0.31 -16.96
CA THR A 537 3.85 1.58 -16.27
C THR A 537 3.81 1.44 -14.74
N HIS A 538 3.67 0.20 -14.25
CA HIS A 538 3.43 -0.10 -12.83
C HIS A 538 2.20 0.65 -12.29
N THR A 539 1.11 0.72 -13.08
CA THR A 539 -0.15 1.39 -12.72
C THR A 539 -1.37 0.69 -13.32
N PHE A 540 -2.50 0.71 -12.62
CA PHE A 540 -3.80 0.30 -13.16
C PHE A 540 -4.91 1.24 -12.66
N THR A 541 -6.09 1.14 -13.27
CA THR A 541 -7.24 2.00 -12.96
C THR A 541 -8.27 1.24 -12.12
N LEU A 542 -8.59 1.77 -10.93
CA LEU A 542 -9.70 1.29 -10.10
C LEU A 542 -11.05 1.77 -10.67
N ALA A 543 -12.14 1.17 -10.18
CA ALA A 543 -13.50 1.60 -10.50
C ALA A 543 -13.71 3.10 -10.25
N ASP A 544 -14.63 3.73 -10.99
CA ASP A 544 -14.83 5.18 -11.06
C ASP A 544 -13.60 5.99 -11.56
N GLY A 545 -12.64 5.31 -12.20
CA GLY A 545 -11.50 5.94 -12.88
C GLY A 545 -10.42 6.46 -11.93
N VAL A 546 -10.20 5.85 -10.76
CA VAL A 546 -9.09 6.26 -9.86
C VAL A 546 -7.80 5.56 -10.31
N LEU A 547 -6.78 6.30 -10.75
CA LEU A 547 -5.47 5.70 -11.02
C LEU A 547 -4.80 5.23 -9.72
N THR A 548 -4.17 4.06 -9.76
CA THR A 548 -3.38 3.50 -8.66
C THR A 548 -2.05 2.93 -9.16
N GLY A 549 -1.04 2.92 -8.29
CA GLY A 549 0.26 2.30 -8.57
C GLY A 549 0.31 0.81 -8.20
N ASN A 550 1.28 0.12 -8.80
CA ASN A 550 1.77 -1.16 -8.31
C ASN A 550 2.66 -0.97 -7.08
N CYS A 551 2.62 -1.97 -6.21
CA CYS A 551 3.41 -2.03 -5.00
C CYS A 551 4.82 -2.55 -5.30
N SER A 552 5.76 -1.61 -5.46
CA SER A 552 7.22 -1.78 -5.50
C SER A 552 7.84 -2.65 -6.61
N TYR A 553 8.00 -2.07 -7.80
CA TYR A 553 9.01 -2.45 -8.80
C TYR A 553 9.48 -1.19 -9.56
N GLN A 554 10.78 -1.04 -9.81
CA GLN A 554 11.39 0.08 -10.56
C GLN A 554 12.15 -0.45 -11.79
N PRO A 555 11.86 -0.01 -13.02
CA PRO A 555 12.64 -0.43 -14.18
C PRO A 555 14.05 0.16 -14.16
N VAL A 556 15.05 -0.69 -14.39
CA VAL A 556 16.45 -0.27 -14.56
C VAL A 556 16.66 0.04 -16.02
N GLU A 557 16.40 1.30 -16.39
CA GLU A 557 16.45 1.80 -17.78
C GLU A 557 17.52 2.87 -18.03
N SER A 558 18.08 3.44 -16.96
CA SER A 558 19.13 4.47 -17.04
C SER A 558 20.17 4.33 -15.93
N ILE A 559 21.33 5.01 -16.09
CA ILE A 559 22.34 5.09 -15.03
C ILE A 559 21.75 5.75 -13.77
N ASP A 560 20.85 6.72 -13.92
CA ASP A 560 20.19 7.39 -12.80
C ASP A 560 19.23 6.43 -12.05
N SER A 561 18.56 5.51 -12.75
CA SER A 561 17.78 4.43 -12.13
C SER A 561 18.65 3.54 -11.22
N PHE A 562 19.90 3.29 -11.60
CA PHE A 562 20.87 2.61 -10.74
C PHE A 562 21.30 3.48 -9.55
N VAL A 563 21.58 4.76 -9.77
CA VAL A 563 21.99 5.70 -8.70
C VAL A 563 20.89 5.86 -7.66
N GLU A 564 19.65 6.03 -8.09
CA GLU A 564 18.48 6.15 -7.22
C GLU A 564 18.23 4.85 -6.43
N ALA A 565 18.22 3.70 -7.11
CA ALA A 565 18.12 2.39 -6.45
C ALA A 565 19.25 2.15 -5.43
N LEU A 566 20.46 2.61 -5.73
CA LEU A 566 21.61 2.55 -4.82
C LEU A 566 21.42 3.49 -3.62
N ILE A 567 20.96 4.72 -3.82
CA ILE A 567 20.68 5.70 -2.76
C ILE A 567 19.61 5.17 -1.81
N ILE A 568 18.48 4.69 -2.35
CA ILE A 568 17.39 4.09 -1.57
C ILE A 568 17.92 2.89 -0.76
N SER A 569 18.75 2.04 -1.37
CA SER A 569 19.38 0.89 -0.70
C SER A 569 20.37 1.30 0.40
N MET A 570 21.18 2.35 0.17
CA MET A 570 22.12 2.88 1.16
C MET A 570 21.42 3.56 2.35
N SER A 571 20.25 4.15 2.11
CA SER A 571 19.35 4.68 3.16
C SER A 571 18.62 3.58 3.96
N GLY A 572 18.89 2.30 3.69
CA GLY A 572 18.30 1.18 4.42
C GLY A 572 16.88 0.80 3.99
N CYS A 573 16.37 1.40 2.91
CA CYS A 573 15.12 1.01 2.28
C CYS A 573 15.35 -0.07 1.22
N GLY A 574 14.40 -0.99 1.03
CA GLY A 574 14.50 -2.03 0.02
C GLY A 574 13.78 -1.64 -1.26
N VAL A 575 14.51 -1.56 -2.38
CA VAL A 575 13.95 -1.35 -3.72
C VAL A 575 13.93 -2.66 -4.52
N GLY A 576 12.80 -2.97 -5.16
CA GLY A 576 12.69 -4.06 -6.14
C GLY A 576 12.81 -3.48 -7.54
N PHE A 577 13.55 -4.13 -8.44
CA PHE A 577 13.88 -3.53 -9.74
C PHE A 577 13.84 -4.50 -10.94
N SER A 578 13.51 -3.98 -12.13
CA SER A 578 13.41 -4.74 -13.39
C SER A 578 14.68 -4.70 -14.22
N VAL A 579 15.08 -5.85 -14.74
CA VAL A 579 16.21 -6.02 -15.68
C VAL A 579 15.76 -6.70 -16.98
N GLU A 580 14.50 -6.50 -17.37
CA GLU A 580 13.99 -6.96 -18.68
C GLU A 580 14.78 -6.33 -19.83
N GLY A 581 14.95 -7.08 -20.93
CA GLY A 581 15.81 -6.69 -22.05
C GLY A 581 15.51 -5.28 -22.60
N LYS A 582 14.22 -4.91 -22.72
CA LYS A 582 13.77 -3.60 -23.20
C LYS A 582 14.26 -2.41 -22.35
N TYR A 583 14.54 -2.61 -21.06
CA TYR A 583 15.10 -1.56 -20.19
C TYR A 583 16.63 -1.59 -20.21
N VAL A 584 17.23 -2.79 -20.16
CA VAL A 584 18.70 -2.95 -20.16
C VAL A 584 19.32 -2.57 -21.51
N GLU A 585 18.60 -2.70 -22.62
CA GLU A 585 19.05 -2.28 -23.95
C GLU A 585 19.21 -0.76 -24.11
N ASN A 586 18.59 0.04 -23.24
CA ASN A 586 18.76 1.50 -23.22
C ASN A 586 20.11 1.93 -22.62
N PHE A 587 20.86 1.02 -21.98
CA PHE A 587 22.16 1.35 -21.40
C PHE A 587 23.27 1.50 -22.46
N PRO A 588 24.26 2.37 -22.20
CA PRO A 588 25.48 2.42 -22.99
C PRO A 588 26.16 1.05 -23.02
N ARG A 589 26.30 0.46 -24.22
CA ARG A 589 27.01 -0.82 -24.38
C ARG A 589 28.49 -0.64 -24.00
N ILE A 590 28.87 -1.21 -22.86
CA ILE A 590 30.27 -1.25 -22.41
C ILE A 590 31.06 -2.06 -23.45
N LYS A 591 32.02 -1.40 -24.13
CA LYS A 591 32.98 -2.09 -24.98
C LYS A 591 33.85 -3.00 -24.11
N ARG A 592 33.90 -4.29 -24.47
CA ARG A 592 34.86 -5.26 -23.92
C ARG A 592 36.29 -4.92 -24.35
#